data_AF-A0ABD6ISD6-F1
#
_entry.id   AF-A0ABD6ISD6-F1
#
_cell.length_a   1.000
_cell.length_b   1.000
_cell.length_c   1.000
_cell.angle_alpha   90.00
_cell.angle_beta   90.00
_cell.angle_gamma   90.00
#
_symmetry.space_group_name_H-M   'P 1'
#
loop_
_entity.id
_entity.type
_entity.pdbx_description
1 polymer ?
#
loop_
_entity_poly.entity_id
_entity_poly.type
_entity_poly.pdbx_seq_one_letter_code
_entity_poly.pdbx_strand_id
1 'polypeptide(L)' 'MPTNANRTGRTDRIALTEDELREITGYAADCAGRVLHLFEQSLPADRRPREAVEAARAFADGG' A
#
# COMPACT_ATOMS: atom_id res chain seq x y z
N MET A 1 -40.20 17.74 -10.84
CA MET A 1 -39.06 16.92 -10.40
C MET A 1 -37.79 17.68 -10.73
N PRO A 2 -37.04 18.26 -9.79
CA PRO A 2 -35.72 18.77 -10.08
C PRO A 2 -34.74 17.60 -10.10
N THR A 3 -34.11 17.38 -11.26
CA THR A 3 -33.05 16.40 -11.47
C THR A 3 -31.83 16.82 -10.64
N ASN A 4 -31.46 15.99 -9.68
CA ASN A 4 -30.40 16.25 -8.71
C ASN A 4 -29.06 16.52 -9.42
N ALA A 5 -28.57 17.74 -9.26
CA ALA A 5 -27.24 18.13 -9.67
C ALA A 5 -26.20 17.47 -8.77
N ASN A 6 -25.04 17.19 -9.38
CA ASN A 6 -23.76 16.93 -8.72
C ASN A 6 -23.47 15.49 -8.27
N ARG A 7 -23.12 14.63 -9.24
CA ARG A 7 -22.15 13.56 -9.02
C ARG A 7 -20.87 13.88 -9.77
N THR A 8 -20.23 15.00 -9.42
CA THR A 8 -18.86 15.25 -9.86
C THR A 8 -17.96 14.38 -9.00
N GLY A 9 -17.49 13.27 -9.58
CA GLY A 9 -16.46 12.43 -8.98
C GLY A 9 -15.23 13.27 -8.73
N ARG A 10 -15.09 13.74 -7.48
CA ARG A 10 -13.91 14.44 -7.01
C ARG A 10 -13.06 13.37 -6.34
N THR A 11 -11.95 13.00 -6.97
CA THR A 11 -10.85 12.36 -6.27
C THR A 11 -10.35 13.36 -5.23
N ASP A 12 -11.00 13.34 -4.08
CA ASP A 12 -10.60 14.13 -2.93
C ASP A 12 -9.36 13.44 -2.38
N ARG A 13 -8.19 14.00 -2.69
CA ARG A 13 -6.93 13.47 -2.19
C ARG A 13 -6.89 13.73 -0.69
N ILE A 14 -6.92 12.65 0.08
CA ILE A 14 -6.71 12.71 1.52
C ILE A 14 -5.23 13.02 1.73
N ALA A 15 -4.93 14.17 2.34
CA ALA A 15 -3.59 14.49 2.78
C ALA A 15 -3.28 13.67 4.03
N LEU A 16 -2.22 12.88 3.98
CA LEU A 16 -1.76 12.04 5.09
C LEU A 16 -0.52 12.67 5.72
N THR A 17 -0.44 12.60 7.04
CA THR A 17 0.81 12.88 7.76
C THR A 17 1.83 11.77 7.50
N GLU A 18 3.09 12.02 7.85
CA GLU A 18 4.13 11.00 7.72
C GLU A 18 3.86 9.79 8.63
N ASP A 19 3.35 10.02 9.85
CA ASP A 19 2.97 8.96 10.78
C ASP A 19 1.83 8.11 10.20
N GLU A 20 0.81 8.73 9.60
CA GLU A 20 -0.28 8.00 8.92
C GLU A 20 0.23 7.20 7.72
N LEU A 21 1.18 7.74 6.96
CA LEU A 21 1.83 7.02 5.87
C LEU A 21 2.62 5.80 6.39
N ARG A 22 3.33 5.92 7.51
CA ARG A 22 4.07 4.82 8.12
C ARG A 22 3.13 3.71 8.59
N GLU A 23 2.05 4.06 9.28
CA GLU A 23 1.00 3.12 9.71
C GLU A 23 0.38 2.36 8.53
N ILE A 24 -0.04 3.08 7.49
CA ILE A 24 -0.63 2.47 6.29
C ILE A 24 0.39 1.58 5.57
N THR A 25 1.66 2.01 5.50
CA THR A 25 2.72 1.24 4.85
C THR A 25 3.00 -0.06 5.61
N GLY A 26 3.04 -0.03 6.94
CA GLY A 26 3.20 -1.21 7.78
C GLY A 26 2.05 -2.20 7.57
N TYR A 27 0.82 -1.71 7.59
CA TYR A 27 -0.36 -2.54 7.29
C TYR A 27 -0.29 -3.17 5.89
N ALA A 28 0.11 -2.40 4.87
CA ALA A 28 0.25 -2.89 3.50
C ALA A 28 1.36 -3.95 3.39
N ALA A 29 2.51 -3.74 4.06
CA ALA A 29 3.62 -4.68 4.08
C ALA A 29 3.25 -6.01 4.75
N ASP A 30 2.48 -5.97 5.84
CA ASP A 30 1.94 -7.16 6.48
C ASP A 30 0.96 -7.91 5.56
N CYS A 31 0.10 -7.18 4.85
CA CYS A 31 -0.82 -7.78 3.89
C CYS A 31 -0.08 -8.46 2.73
N ALA A 32 0.90 -7.78 2.13
CA ALA A 32 1.72 -8.33 1.06
C ALA A 32 2.56 -9.54 1.54
N GLY A 33 3.17 -9.44 2.72
CA GLY A 33 3.99 -10.50 3.30
C GLY A 33 3.26 -11.83 3.47
N ARG A 34 1.96 -11.81 3.81
CA ARG A 34 1.15 -13.04 3.95
C ARG A 34 1.08 -13.88 2.66
N VAL A 35 1.10 -13.22 1.50
CA VAL A 35 0.94 -13.89 0.19
C VAL A 35 2.21 -13.90 -0.65
N LEU A 36 3.27 -13.22 -0.21
CA LEU A 36 4.52 -13.06 -0.94
C LEU A 36 5.14 -14.40 -1.37
N HIS A 37 5.05 -15.43 -0.52
CA HIS A 37 5.55 -16.77 -0.84
C HIS A 37 4.95 -17.38 -2.11
N LEU A 38 3.70 -17.05 -2.47
CA LEU A 38 3.05 -17.53 -3.69
C LEU A 38 3.71 -16.95 -4.94
N PHE A 39 4.10 -15.68 -4.89
CA PHE A 39 4.86 -15.05 -5.96
C PHE A 39 6.25 -15.68 -6.07
N GLU A 40 6.94 -15.86 -4.95
CA GLU A 40 8.30 -16.38 -4.91
C GLU A 40 8.40 -17.84 -5.39
N GLN A 41 7.36 -18.64 -5.16
CA GLN A 41 7.25 -19.98 -5.73
C GLN A 41 7.14 -19.95 -7.26
N SER A 42 6.47 -18.94 -7.81
CA SER A 42 6.28 -18.78 -9.26
C SER A 42 7.50 -18.18 -9.96
N LEU A 43 8.21 -17.27 -9.29
CA LEU A 43 9.38 -16.54 -9.81
C LEU A 43 10.49 -16.45 -8.76
N PRO A 44 11.18 -17.56 -8.44
CA PRO A 44 12.14 -17.62 -7.33
C PRO A 44 13.38 -16.75 -7.50
N ALA A 45 13.73 -16.39 -8.74
CA ALA A 45 14.87 -15.54 -9.04
C ALA A 45 14.56 -14.03 -8.91
N ASP A 46 13.28 -13.64 -8.90
CA ASP A 46 12.89 -12.23 -8.80
C ASP A 46 12.76 -11.81 -7.34
N ARG A 47 13.79 -11.10 -6.85
CA ARG A 47 13.86 -10.63 -5.46
C ARG A 47 13.13 -9.32 -5.22
N ARG A 48 12.73 -8.60 -6.27
CA ARG A 48 12.20 -7.23 -6.16
C ARG A 48 10.97 -7.13 -5.25
N PRO A 49 10.01 -8.08 -5.26
CA PRO A 49 8.85 -7.98 -4.36
C PRO A 49 9.21 -8.16 -2.89
N ARG A 50 10.14 -9.07 -2.57
CA ARG A 50 10.64 -9.21 -1.20
C ARG A 50 11.35 -7.94 -0.75
N GLU A 51 12.26 -7.42 -1.58
CA GLU A 51 12.99 -6.18 -1.30
C GLU A 51 12.04 -4.99 -1.10
N ALA A 52 10.96 -4.89 -1.88
CA ALA A 52 9.95 -3.86 -1.71
C ALA A 52 9.17 -3.99 -0.39
N VAL A 53 8.80 -5.20 0.02
CA VAL A 53 8.11 -5.44 1.30
C VAL A 53 9.03 -5.13 2.48
N GLU A 54 10.31 -5.52 2.41
CA GLU A 54 11.29 -5.19 3.45
C GLU A 54 11.54 -3.68 3.55
N ALA A 55 11.67 -2.99 2.41
CA ALA A 55 11.80 -1.53 2.39
C ALA A 55 10.56 -0.83 2.97
N ALA A 56 9.36 -1.35 2.68
CA ALA A 56 8.11 -0.85 3.25
C ALA A 56 8.06 -1.04 4.78
N ARG A 57 8.50 -2.19 5.30
CA ARG A 57 8.62 -2.42 6.75
C ARG A 57 9.60 -1.46 7.40
N ALA A 58 10.81 -1.32 6.83
CA ALA A 58 11.81 -0.39 7.33
C ALA A 58 11.28 1.05 7.39
N PHE A 59 10.58 1.49 6.34
CA PHE A 59 9.90 2.79 6.35
C PHE A 59 8.84 2.89 7.45
N ALA A 60 7.99 1.89 7.63
CA ALA A 60 6.97 1.92 8.69
C ALA A 60 7.61 2.01 10.10
N ASP A 61 8.75 1.35 10.31
CA ASP A 61 9.43 1.26 11.61
C ASP A 61 10.29 2.48 11.96
N GLY A 62 10.50 3.43 11.04
CA GLY A 62 11.28 4.65 11.30
C GLY A 62 12.37 4.95 10.26
N GLY A 63 12.78 3.96 9.47
CA GLY A 63 13.87 4.06 8.48
C GLY A 63 15.19 3.48 8.96
#